data_AF-A0A6M4JCD7-F1
#
_entry.id   AF-A0A6M4JCD7-F1
#
_cell.length_a   1.000
_cell.length_b   1.000
_cell.length_c   1.000
_cell.angle_alpha   90.00
_cell.angle_beta   90.00
_cell.angle_gamma   90.00
#
_symmetry.space_group_name_H-M   'P 1'
#
loop_
_entity.id
_entity.type
_entity.pdbx_description
1 polymer ?
#
loop_
_entity_poly.entity_id
_entity_poly.type
_entity_poly.pdbx_seq_one_letter_code
_entity_poly.pdbx_strand_id
1 'polypeptide(L)'
;MAIGIVAEYNPFHNGHIRQINWIKQNFPNEKIIVVMSDKFSQRGEYTITSFNNRKKIAKKYGVNKVLKLTFEETVQAAHIFAQNAIAKLHRAGVSKIVFGSETNNPDRMVRLANFLKNNLDEFNHVIRHYIKKEKLAYPKAFASALKDLTGENFAMPNDILGFEYVKSIVNNNYNIEIFTIERNIPFHSQLPNQNFASASLLRTKLKNNEDISNYSPMKISRPRFIEKDYKKFISILTKTPINKLRKIKLISEGIENLLLKHSHLETYDEFVDACVSKRYTSSRIKRIIAWILCKKWK
;
A
#
# COMPACT_ATOMS: atom_id res chain seq x y z
N MET A 1 0.76 24.53 11.89
CA MET A 1 0.11 23.61 10.95
C MET A 1 0.85 22.27 10.94
N ALA A 2 0.31 21.24 10.30
CA ALA A 2 0.91 19.91 10.29
C ALA A 2 0.86 19.28 8.90
N ILE A 3 1.95 18.57 8.57
CA ILE A 3 2.17 17.86 7.32
C ILE A 3 2.02 16.37 7.55
N GLY A 4 1.19 15.74 6.74
CA GLY A 4 0.90 14.32 6.77
C GLY A 4 1.80 13.51 5.84
N ILE A 5 2.25 12.36 6.33
CA ILE A 5 2.86 11.31 5.52
C ILE A 5 2.12 10.00 5.77
N VAL A 6 1.73 9.30 4.72
CA VAL A 6 1.26 7.91 4.81
C VAL A 6 2.45 6.99 4.52
N ALA A 7 2.79 6.09 5.45
CA ALA A 7 3.98 5.26 5.32
C ALA A 7 3.84 3.85 5.90
N GLU A 8 4.72 2.95 5.46
CA GLU A 8 4.92 1.66 6.09
C GLU A 8 6.28 1.52 6.75
N TYR A 9 7.29 2.27 6.30
CA TYR A 9 8.67 2.20 6.79
C TYR A 9 9.17 0.75 6.94
N ASN A 10 9.06 -0.02 5.85
CA ASN A 10 9.25 -1.47 5.84
C ASN A 10 10.44 -1.94 4.93
N PRO A 11 11.70 -1.63 5.27
CA PRO A 11 12.18 -0.85 6.42
C PRO A 11 12.21 0.68 6.17
N PHE A 12 12.43 1.48 7.23
CA PHE A 12 12.82 2.89 7.10
C PHE A 12 14.19 2.99 6.41
N HIS A 13 14.38 3.94 5.50
CA HIS A 13 15.55 3.95 4.60
C HIS A 13 15.83 5.37 4.07
N ASN A 14 16.92 5.56 3.34
CA ASN A 14 17.40 6.87 2.87
C ASN A 14 16.38 7.64 2.02
N GLY A 15 15.54 6.96 1.23
CA GLY A 15 14.40 7.61 0.56
C GLY A 15 13.39 8.28 1.50
N HIS A 16 13.09 7.67 2.67
CA HIS A 16 12.21 8.26 3.69
C HIS A 16 12.89 9.44 4.39
N ILE A 17 14.20 9.34 4.64
CA ILE A 17 15.00 10.43 5.21
C ILE A 17 14.96 11.65 4.27
N ARG A 18 15.15 11.43 2.97
CA ARG A 18 15.04 12.50 1.96
C ARG A 18 13.67 13.17 1.98
N GLN A 19 12.58 12.42 2.03
CA GLN A 19 11.23 12.98 2.12
C GLN A 19 11.07 13.86 3.37
N ILE A 20 11.51 13.37 4.53
CA ILE A 20 11.42 14.12 5.80
C ILE A 20 12.28 15.39 5.75
N ASN A 21 13.50 15.31 5.20
CA ASN A 21 14.39 16.46 5.08
C ASN A 21 13.84 17.50 4.11
N TRP A 22 13.27 17.08 2.98
CA TRP A 22 12.60 17.98 2.05
C TRP A 22 11.45 18.72 2.73
N ILE A 23 10.64 18.03 3.56
CA ILE A 23 9.57 18.67 4.32
C ILE A 23 10.13 19.72 5.29
N LYS A 24 11.19 19.39 6.03
CA LYS A 24 11.83 20.32 6.96
C LYS A 24 12.42 21.55 6.27
N GLN A 25 12.93 21.40 5.05
CA GLN A 25 13.50 22.50 4.27
C GLN A 25 12.41 23.43 3.73
N ASN A 26 11.32 22.88 3.19
CA ASN A 26 10.25 23.67 2.56
C ASN A 26 9.22 24.19 3.57
N PHE A 27 9.09 23.53 4.73
CA PHE A 27 8.11 23.84 5.77
C PHE A 27 8.72 23.76 7.17
N PRO A 28 9.74 24.59 7.49
CA PRO A 28 10.54 24.45 8.71
C PRO A 28 9.76 24.57 10.02
N ASN A 29 8.61 25.25 10.00
CA ASN A 29 7.77 25.50 11.17
C ASN A 29 6.58 24.53 11.30
N GLU A 30 6.44 23.55 10.39
CA GLU A 30 5.32 22.61 10.41
C GLU A 30 5.66 21.28 11.10
N LYS A 31 4.70 20.73 11.85
CA LYS A 31 4.86 19.42 12.50
C LYS A 31 4.65 18.31 11.48
N ILE A 32 5.50 17.29 11.52
CA ILE A 32 5.37 16.08 10.69
C ILE A 32 4.56 15.02 11.46
N ILE A 33 3.42 14.63 10.90
CA ILE A 33 2.56 13.56 11.40
C ILE A 33 2.58 12.40 10.40
N VAL A 34 3.03 11.24 10.84
CA VAL A 34 3.01 10.02 10.02
C VAL A 34 1.82 9.16 10.43
N VAL A 35 1.01 8.74 9.48
CA VAL A 35 0.11 7.60 9.64
C VAL A 35 0.83 6.35 9.13
N MET A 36 1.00 5.36 10.01
CA MET A 36 1.85 4.20 9.75
C MET A 36 1.14 2.87 9.99
N SER A 37 1.31 1.94 9.06
CA SER A 37 0.84 0.55 9.22
C SER A 37 1.46 -0.14 10.43
N ASP A 38 0.74 -1.08 11.05
CA ASP A 38 1.24 -1.88 12.18
C ASP A 38 1.97 -3.17 11.74
N LYS A 39 1.44 -4.36 12.06
CA LYS A 39 2.13 -5.62 11.84
C LYS A 39 2.20 -6.02 10.35
N PHE A 40 1.27 -5.53 9.55
CA PHE A 40 1.14 -5.89 8.14
C PHE A 40 1.28 -4.65 7.26
N SER A 41 1.78 -4.83 6.03
CA SER A 41 1.69 -3.85 4.95
C SER A 41 0.29 -3.85 4.33
N GLN A 42 -0.01 -2.81 3.55
CA GLN A 42 -1.18 -2.72 2.70
C GLN A 42 -1.25 -3.87 1.68
N ARG A 43 -0.11 -4.44 1.30
CA ARG A 43 -0.02 -5.60 0.40
C ARG A 43 -0.21 -6.94 1.10
N GLY A 44 -0.45 -6.94 2.41
CA GLY A 44 -0.66 -8.17 3.19
C GLY A 44 0.63 -8.91 3.57
N GLU A 45 1.79 -8.25 3.50
CA GLU A 45 3.06 -8.82 3.94
C GLU A 45 3.33 -8.39 5.39
N TYR A 46 4.19 -9.12 6.12
CA TYR A 46 4.64 -8.62 7.42
C TYR A 46 5.51 -7.37 7.28
N THR A 47 5.39 -6.47 8.26
CA THR A 47 6.44 -5.48 8.49
C THR A 47 7.65 -6.16 9.12
N ILE A 48 8.84 -5.93 8.56
CA ILE A 48 10.07 -6.66 8.91
C ILE A 48 10.47 -6.51 10.38
N THR A 49 9.97 -5.49 11.07
CA THR A 49 10.21 -5.25 12.50
C THR A 49 8.98 -4.62 13.14
N SER A 50 8.99 -4.52 14.48
CA SER A 50 7.86 -4.02 15.26
C SER A 50 7.49 -2.57 14.90
N PHE A 51 6.21 -2.22 15.12
CA PHE A 51 5.75 -0.84 15.02
C PHE A 51 6.55 0.11 15.91
N ASN A 52 6.92 -0.33 17.12
CA ASN A 52 7.68 0.51 18.05
C ASN A 52 9.09 0.83 17.51
N ASN A 53 9.76 -0.13 16.87
CA ASN A 53 11.08 0.12 16.26
C ASN A 53 10.97 1.10 15.09
N ARG A 54 9.98 0.92 14.20
CA ARG A 54 9.72 1.85 13.08
C ARG A 54 9.30 3.24 13.55
N LYS A 55 8.51 3.33 14.63
CA LYS A 55 8.12 4.60 15.26
C LYS A 55 9.31 5.31 15.88
N LYS A 56 10.17 4.57 16.60
CA LYS A 56 11.37 5.12 17.24
C LYS A 56 12.32 5.71 16.21
N ILE A 57 12.60 4.99 15.12
CA ILE A 57 13.48 5.52 14.07
C ILE A 57 12.86 6.71 13.34
N ALA A 58 11.56 6.68 13.00
CA ALA A 58 10.89 7.82 12.39
C ALA A 58 10.98 9.09 13.26
N LYS A 59 10.76 8.95 14.58
CA LYS A 59 10.92 10.06 15.53
C LYS A 59 12.34 10.61 15.58
N LYS A 60 13.36 9.73 15.55
CA LYS A 60 14.78 10.13 15.51
C LYS A 60 15.10 11.05 14.33
N TYR A 61 14.42 10.87 13.19
CA TYR A 61 14.61 11.68 11.99
C TYR A 61 13.71 12.94 11.93
N GLY A 62 12.94 13.23 12.98
CA GLY A 62 12.16 14.46 13.11
C GLY A 62 10.66 14.33 12.86
N VAL A 63 10.11 13.11 12.84
CA VAL A 63 8.65 12.93 12.87
C VAL A 63 8.12 13.25 14.27
N ASN A 64 7.19 14.21 14.38
CA ASN A 64 6.64 14.64 15.67
C ASN A 64 5.64 13.62 16.23
N LYS A 65 4.74 13.10 15.39
CA LYS A 65 3.69 12.14 15.80
C LYS A 65 3.58 10.99 14.83
N VAL A 66 3.43 9.77 15.35
CA VAL A 66 3.15 8.56 14.57
C VAL A 66 1.82 7.99 15.01
N LEU A 67 0.84 8.01 14.12
CA LEU A 67 -0.50 7.45 14.28
C LEU A 67 -0.54 6.04 13.69
N LYS A 68 -1.03 5.08 14.45
CA LYS A 68 -1.11 3.69 14.01
C LYS A 68 -2.36 3.45 13.14
N LEU A 69 -2.22 2.75 12.02
CA LEU A 69 -3.33 2.09 11.33
C LEU A 69 -3.50 0.67 11.85
N THR A 70 -4.74 0.30 12.16
CA THR A 70 -5.17 -1.04 12.52
C THR A 70 -5.01 -2.00 11.34
N PHE A 71 -5.16 -3.30 11.60
CA PHE A 71 -5.10 -4.32 10.55
C PHE A 71 -6.18 -4.08 9.48
N GLU A 72 -7.42 -3.82 9.92
CA GLU A 72 -8.59 -3.63 9.07
C GLU A 72 -8.51 -2.33 8.26
N GLU A 73 -7.84 -1.31 8.79
CA GLU A 73 -7.56 -0.07 8.05
C GLU A 73 -6.43 -0.26 7.02
N THR A 74 -5.47 -1.14 7.32
CA THR A 74 -4.23 -1.30 6.55
C THR A 74 -4.38 -2.30 5.40
N VAL A 75 -4.78 -3.54 5.72
CA VAL A 75 -4.68 -4.70 4.81
C VAL A 75 -5.88 -4.73 3.88
N GLN A 76 -5.95 -3.72 3.01
CA GLN A 76 -7.10 -3.43 2.17
C GLN A 76 -6.70 -3.09 0.74
N ALA A 77 -7.66 -3.01 -0.18
CA ALA A 77 -7.42 -2.41 -1.49
C ALA A 77 -6.92 -0.95 -1.35
N ALA A 78 -6.19 -0.45 -2.35
CA ALA A 78 -5.50 0.85 -2.27
C ALA A 78 -6.44 2.01 -1.94
N HIS A 79 -7.63 2.06 -2.56
CA HIS A 79 -8.63 3.09 -2.28
C HIS A 79 -9.12 3.08 -0.83
N ILE A 80 -9.42 1.91 -0.24
CA ILE A 80 -9.84 1.81 1.17
C ILE A 80 -8.69 2.18 2.11
N PHE A 81 -7.47 1.70 1.84
CA PHE A 81 -6.29 2.06 2.61
C PHE A 81 -6.05 3.58 2.61
N ALA A 82 -6.14 4.20 1.44
CA ALA A 82 -6.00 5.64 1.26
C ALA A 82 -7.08 6.41 2.03
N GLN A 83 -8.35 6.01 1.90
CA GLN A 83 -9.46 6.60 2.66
C GLN A 83 -9.21 6.57 4.17
N ASN A 84 -8.82 5.41 4.71
CA ASN A 84 -8.53 5.27 6.14
C ASN A 84 -7.35 6.14 6.57
N ALA A 85 -6.27 6.16 5.78
CA ALA A 85 -5.07 6.92 6.09
C ALA A 85 -5.31 8.43 6.06
N ILE A 86 -5.96 8.93 5.00
CA ILE A 86 -6.28 10.35 4.81
C ILE A 86 -7.30 10.81 5.84
N ALA A 87 -8.37 10.06 6.12
CA ALA A 87 -9.32 10.42 7.17
C ALA A 87 -8.64 10.50 8.54
N LYS A 88 -7.66 9.62 8.83
CA LYS A 88 -6.89 9.67 10.09
C LYS A 88 -5.94 10.86 10.15
N LEU A 89 -5.33 11.27 9.03
CA LEU A 89 -4.53 12.51 8.96
C LEU A 89 -5.42 13.75 9.14
N HIS A 90 -6.55 13.81 8.43
CA HIS A 90 -7.52 14.90 8.52
C HIS A 90 -7.99 15.12 9.97
N ARG A 91 -8.44 14.06 10.65
CA ARG A 91 -8.84 14.13 12.08
C ARG A 91 -7.70 14.54 13.02
N ALA A 92 -6.44 14.41 12.59
CA ALA A 92 -5.28 14.84 13.35
C ALA A 92 -4.89 16.31 13.09
N GLY A 93 -5.69 17.06 12.33
CA GLY A 93 -5.45 18.48 12.01
C GLY A 93 -4.36 18.70 10.97
N VAL A 94 -4.11 17.70 10.11
CA VAL A 94 -3.18 17.83 8.98
C VAL A 94 -3.81 18.68 7.89
N SER A 95 -3.06 19.67 7.42
CA SER A 95 -3.48 20.62 6.37
C SER A 95 -2.72 20.43 5.07
N LYS A 96 -1.62 19.66 5.07
CA LYS A 96 -0.85 19.34 3.86
C LYS A 96 -0.46 17.87 3.86
N ILE A 97 -0.39 17.21 2.71
CA ILE A 97 0.22 15.89 2.59
C ILE A 97 1.38 15.90 1.61
N VAL A 98 2.38 15.08 1.89
CA VAL A 98 3.55 14.92 1.03
C VAL A 98 3.77 13.43 0.77
N PHE A 99 3.81 13.03 -0.50
CA PHE A 99 4.10 11.65 -0.89
C PHE A 99 5.03 11.57 -2.11
N GLY A 100 5.72 10.44 -2.26
CA GLY A 100 6.58 10.21 -3.42
C GLY A 100 5.76 9.88 -4.67
N SER A 101 6.10 10.47 -5.80
CA SER A 101 5.45 10.27 -7.10
C SER A 101 6.50 10.03 -8.19
N GLU A 102 6.15 9.23 -9.19
CA GLU A 102 6.98 9.07 -10.39
C GLU A 102 6.81 10.24 -11.36
N THR A 103 5.59 10.76 -11.51
CA THR A 103 5.31 11.90 -12.40
C THR A 103 5.53 13.28 -11.76
N ASN A 104 5.61 13.34 -10.42
CA ASN A 104 5.76 14.57 -9.64
C ASN A 104 4.79 15.70 -10.06
N ASN A 105 3.55 15.33 -10.41
CA ASN A 105 2.54 16.26 -10.92
C ASN A 105 1.23 16.15 -10.10
N PRO A 106 1.16 16.80 -8.93
CA PRO A 106 0.00 16.72 -8.05
C PRO A 106 -1.23 17.40 -8.67
N ASP A 107 -1.03 18.46 -9.46
CA ASP A 107 -2.13 19.17 -10.13
C ASP A 107 -2.87 18.28 -11.12
N ARG A 108 -2.13 17.45 -11.87
CA ARG A 108 -2.71 16.43 -12.74
C ARG A 108 -3.56 15.44 -11.97
N MET A 109 -3.07 14.96 -10.82
CA MET A 109 -3.85 14.07 -9.95
C MET A 109 -5.11 14.76 -9.44
N VAL A 110 -5.04 16.04 -9.05
CA VAL A 110 -6.21 16.80 -8.58
C VAL A 110 -7.25 16.98 -9.69
N ARG A 111 -6.82 17.36 -10.91
CA ARG A 111 -7.71 17.50 -12.06
C ARG A 111 -8.44 16.19 -12.37
N LEU A 112 -7.71 15.08 -12.46
CA LEU A 112 -8.30 13.77 -12.73
C LEU A 112 -9.24 13.31 -11.61
N ALA A 113 -8.91 13.58 -10.34
CA ALA A 113 -9.78 13.25 -9.22
C ALA A 113 -11.10 14.05 -9.25
N ASN A 114 -11.04 15.34 -9.60
CA ASN A 114 -12.23 16.17 -9.80
C ASN A 114 -13.06 15.70 -10.99
N PHE A 115 -12.42 15.35 -12.11
CA PHE A 115 -13.11 14.75 -13.25
C PHE A 115 -13.88 13.49 -12.84
N LEU A 116 -13.24 12.57 -12.13
CA LEU A 116 -13.88 11.33 -11.66
C LEU A 116 -15.01 11.59 -10.67
N LYS A 117 -14.87 12.58 -9.79
CA LYS A 117 -15.93 12.98 -8.85
C LYS A 117 -17.16 13.52 -9.59
N ASN A 118 -16.96 14.30 -10.65
CA ASN A 118 -18.04 14.92 -11.40
C ASN A 118 -18.68 13.98 -12.44
N ASN A 119 -17.96 12.94 -12.90
CA ASN A 119 -18.41 12.00 -13.92
C ASN A 119 -18.49 10.55 -13.38
N LEU A 120 -18.86 10.40 -12.11
CA LEU A 120 -18.78 9.12 -11.41
C LEU A 120 -19.66 8.03 -12.05
N ASP A 121 -20.86 8.39 -12.51
CA ASP A 121 -21.80 7.43 -13.10
C ASP A 121 -21.32 6.89 -14.45
N GLU A 122 -20.81 7.79 -15.30
CA GLU A 122 -20.18 7.42 -16.58
C GLU A 122 -18.95 6.55 -16.35
N PHE A 123 -18.06 6.95 -15.43
CA PHE A 123 -16.89 6.15 -15.06
C PHE A 123 -17.30 4.76 -14.56
N ASN A 124 -18.32 4.68 -13.70
CA ASN A 124 -18.84 3.42 -13.19
C ASN A 124 -19.44 2.54 -14.29
N HIS A 125 -20.06 3.13 -15.32
CA HIS A 125 -20.54 2.40 -16.49
C HIS A 125 -19.37 1.77 -17.27
N VAL A 126 -18.36 2.57 -17.62
CA VAL A 126 -17.19 2.14 -18.40
C VAL A 126 -16.36 1.10 -17.66
N ILE A 127 -16.04 1.32 -16.38
CA ILE A 127 -15.23 0.35 -15.61
C ILE A 127 -15.95 -1.00 -15.43
N ARG A 128 -17.29 -1.02 -15.36
CA ARG A 128 -18.07 -2.26 -15.29
C ARG A 128 -17.90 -3.08 -16.56
N HIS A 129 -17.75 -2.46 -17.74
CA HIS A 129 -17.44 -3.17 -18.97
C HIS A 129 -16.13 -3.96 -18.81
N TYR A 130 -15.03 -3.27 -18.46
CA TYR A 130 -13.72 -3.89 -18.27
C TYR A 130 -13.69 -5.00 -17.20
N ILE A 131 -14.40 -4.81 -16.08
CA ILE A 131 -14.44 -5.81 -15.01
C ILE A 131 -15.32 -7.01 -15.42
N LYS A 132 -16.53 -6.77 -15.95
CA LYS A 132 -17.51 -7.85 -16.18
C LYS A 132 -17.33 -8.56 -17.52
N LYS A 133 -17.00 -7.83 -18.59
CA LYS A 133 -16.84 -8.39 -19.94
C LYS A 133 -15.42 -8.88 -20.16
N GLU A 134 -14.42 -8.04 -19.92
CA GLU A 134 -13.02 -8.40 -20.15
C GLU A 134 -12.35 -9.15 -18.98
N LYS A 135 -13.03 -9.24 -17.83
CA LYS A 135 -12.55 -9.93 -16.63
C LYS A 135 -11.24 -9.37 -16.10
N LEU A 136 -10.97 -8.09 -16.34
CA LEU A 136 -9.76 -7.43 -15.87
C LEU A 136 -9.81 -7.20 -14.36
N ALA A 137 -8.67 -7.37 -13.70
CA ALA A 137 -8.50 -6.95 -12.32
C ALA A 137 -8.67 -5.43 -12.20
N TYR A 138 -9.23 -4.99 -11.07
CA TYR A 138 -9.60 -3.58 -10.84
C TYR A 138 -8.53 -2.55 -11.24
N PRO A 139 -7.23 -2.69 -10.88
CA PRO A 139 -6.23 -1.69 -11.27
C PRO A 139 -6.10 -1.50 -12.79
N LYS A 140 -6.17 -2.61 -13.56
CA LYS A 140 -6.08 -2.56 -15.03
C LYS A 140 -7.39 -2.03 -15.62
N ALA A 141 -8.54 -2.47 -15.11
CA ALA A 141 -9.85 -1.96 -15.52
C ALA A 141 -9.98 -0.45 -15.26
N PHE A 142 -9.48 0.03 -14.12
CA PHE A 142 -9.46 1.45 -13.75
C PHE A 142 -8.60 2.26 -14.71
N ALA A 143 -7.37 1.80 -15.00
CA ALA A 143 -6.49 2.48 -15.93
C ALA A 143 -7.06 2.52 -17.36
N SER A 144 -7.67 1.43 -17.83
CA SER A 144 -8.35 1.40 -19.14
C SER A 144 -9.55 2.35 -19.18
N ALA A 145 -10.44 2.30 -18.19
CA ALA A 145 -11.61 3.16 -18.13
C ALA A 145 -11.24 4.65 -18.04
N LEU A 146 -10.20 4.98 -17.27
CA LEU A 146 -9.70 6.35 -17.18
C LEU A 146 -9.17 6.83 -18.53
N LYS A 147 -8.34 6.00 -19.19
CA LYS A 147 -7.78 6.33 -20.50
C LYS A 147 -8.86 6.56 -21.56
N ASP A 148 -9.91 5.75 -21.57
CA ASP A 148 -11.01 5.90 -22.53
C ASP A 148 -11.77 7.22 -22.34
N LEU A 149 -11.95 7.64 -21.09
CA LEU A 149 -12.74 8.83 -20.77
C LEU A 149 -11.94 10.13 -20.86
N THR A 150 -10.63 10.09 -20.58
CA THR A 150 -9.81 11.31 -20.49
C THR A 150 -8.68 11.37 -21.51
N GLY A 151 -8.39 10.27 -22.22
CA GLY A 151 -7.18 10.11 -23.03
C GLY A 151 -5.90 9.94 -22.20
N GLU A 152 -5.97 10.05 -20.87
CA GLU A 152 -4.80 10.04 -20.01
C GLU A 152 -4.48 8.65 -19.46
N ASN A 153 -3.21 8.26 -19.54
CA ASN A 153 -2.76 7.02 -18.92
C ASN A 153 -2.25 7.25 -17.49
N PHE A 154 -2.65 6.37 -16.57
CA PHE A 154 -2.25 6.42 -15.16
C PHE A 154 -1.94 5.01 -14.65
N ALA A 155 -0.68 4.60 -14.76
CA ALA A 155 -0.28 3.20 -14.58
C ALA A 155 0.86 2.97 -13.57
N MET A 156 1.51 4.02 -13.06
CA MET A 156 2.70 3.85 -12.22
C MET A 156 2.33 3.52 -10.76
N PRO A 157 3.03 2.58 -10.08
CA PRO A 157 2.59 2.06 -8.79
C PRO A 157 2.47 3.08 -7.64
N ASN A 158 3.41 4.02 -7.48
CA ASN A 158 3.29 5.02 -6.41
C ASN A 158 2.34 6.14 -6.81
N ASP A 159 2.29 6.49 -8.09
CA ASP A 159 1.26 7.37 -8.62
C ASP A 159 -0.15 6.81 -8.36
N ILE A 160 -0.39 5.50 -8.53
CA ILE A 160 -1.67 4.84 -8.18
C ILE A 160 -2.04 5.08 -6.72
N LEU A 161 -1.11 4.84 -5.80
CA LEU A 161 -1.38 5.03 -4.37
C LEU A 161 -1.55 6.51 -4.01
N GLY A 162 -0.72 7.38 -4.57
CA GLY A 162 -0.83 8.83 -4.47
C GLY A 162 -2.17 9.35 -4.95
N PHE A 163 -2.64 8.88 -6.10
CA PHE A 163 -3.92 9.24 -6.66
C PHE A 163 -5.10 8.78 -5.81
N GLU A 164 -5.01 7.62 -5.16
CA GLU A 164 -6.03 7.22 -4.19
C GLU A 164 -6.07 8.15 -2.96
N TYR A 165 -4.92 8.73 -2.54
CA TYR A 165 -4.92 9.78 -1.52
C TYR A 165 -5.63 11.04 -2.01
N VAL A 166 -5.31 11.50 -3.22
CA VAL A 166 -5.92 12.69 -3.83
C VAL A 166 -7.42 12.51 -4.02
N LYS A 167 -7.87 11.36 -4.55
CA LYS A 167 -9.28 11.00 -4.64
C LYS A 167 -9.96 11.04 -3.28
N SER A 168 -9.33 10.51 -2.23
CA SER A 168 -9.88 10.56 -0.89
C SER A 168 -10.04 11.99 -0.38
N ILE A 169 -9.09 12.88 -0.65
CA ILE A 169 -9.17 14.30 -0.26
C ILE A 169 -10.32 14.98 -1.01
N VAL A 170 -10.33 14.85 -2.34
CA VAL A 170 -11.31 15.49 -3.24
C VAL A 170 -12.74 15.01 -2.98
N ASN A 171 -12.96 13.71 -2.81
CA ASN A 171 -14.29 13.14 -2.58
C ASN A 171 -14.88 13.54 -1.23
N ASN A 172 -14.04 13.80 -0.23
CA ASN A 172 -14.50 14.20 1.11
C ASN A 172 -14.43 15.71 1.35
N ASN A 173 -14.07 16.52 0.33
CA ASN A 173 -13.88 17.96 0.45
C ASN A 173 -12.93 18.36 1.60
N TYR A 174 -11.88 17.56 1.85
CA TYR A 174 -10.91 17.90 2.89
C TYR A 174 -10.05 19.08 2.44
N ASN A 175 -9.90 20.08 3.30
CA ASN A 175 -8.97 21.20 3.10
C ASN A 175 -7.53 20.76 3.38
N ILE A 176 -6.99 19.92 2.49
CA ILE A 176 -5.64 19.36 2.56
C ILE A 176 -4.92 19.66 1.26
N GLU A 177 -3.86 20.45 1.33
CA GLU A 177 -2.99 20.74 0.19
C GLU A 177 -2.12 19.51 -0.14
N ILE A 178 -1.85 19.30 -1.43
CA ILE A 178 -1.16 18.10 -1.93
C ILE A 178 0.19 18.50 -2.53
N PHE A 179 1.25 17.86 -2.02
CA PHE A 179 2.61 18.02 -2.51
C PHE A 179 3.19 16.66 -2.86
N THR A 180 3.97 16.62 -3.93
CA THR A 180 4.72 15.43 -4.33
C THR A 180 6.22 15.67 -4.31
N ILE A 181 6.96 14.57 -4.15
CA ILE A 181 8.40 14.58 -4.35
C ILE A 181 8.72 13.51 -5.39
N GLU A 182 9.49 13.89 -6.41
CA GLU A 182 10.00 12.95 -7.40
C GLU A 182 10.89 11.88 -6.73
N ARG A 183 10.73 10.63 -7.16
CA ARG A 183 11.49 9.50 -6.62
C ARG A 183 12.87 9.39 -7.28
N ASN A 184 13.92 9.28 -6.46
CA ASN A 184 15.28 9.02 -6.95
C ASN A 184 15.48 7.60 -7.53
N ILE A 185 14.61 6.65 -7.16
CA ILE A 185 14.66 5.26 -7.64
C ILE A 185 13.24 4.75 -7.90
N PRO A 186 12.99 4.06 -9.03
CA PRO A 186 11.74 3.40 -9.32
C PRO A 186 11.28 2.45 -8.21
N PHE A 187 9.96 2.28 -8.10
CA PHE A 187 9.39 1.26 -7.23
C PHE A 187 9.90 -0.14 -7.63
N HIS A 188 10.27 -0.98 -6.66
CA HIS A 188 10.84 -2.32 -6.87
C HIS A 188 12.16 -2.40 -7.64
N SER A 189 12.91 -1.30 -7.83
CA SER A 189 14.25 -1.40 -8.43
C SER A 189 15.11 -2.42 -7.68
N GLN A 190 15.70 -3.34 -8.44
CA GLN A 190 16.66 -4.34 -7.96
C GLN A 190 18.10 -3.80 -7.93
N LEU A 191 18.34 -2.66 -8.59
CA LEU A 191 19.62 -1.97 -8.57
C LEU A 191 19.55 -0.78 -7.60
N PRO A 192 20.53 -0.65 -6.68
CA PRO A 192 20.69 0.58 -5.92
C PRO A 192 21.21 1.70 -6.84
N ASN A 193 20.92 2.95 -6.48
CA ASN A 193 21.56 4.12 -7.06
C ASN A 193 22.24 4.87 -5.91
N GLN A 194 23.57 4.86 -5.89
CA GLN A 194 24.38 5.38 -4.79
C GLN A 194 23.90 4.80 -3.45
N ASN A 195 23.42 5.67 -2.55
CA ASN A 195 22.94 5.34 -1.21
C ASN A 195 21.43 5.12 -1.14
N PHE A 196 20.74 4.95 -2.28
CA PHE A 196 19.31 4.69 -2.31
C PHE A 196 19.03 3.25 -2.78
N ALA A 197 18.03 2.62 -2.16
CA ALA A 197 17.53 1.31 -2.53
C ALA A 197 16.01 1.24 -2.28
N SER A 198 15.30 0.42 -3.06
CA SER A 198 13.88 0.19 -2.85
C SER A 198 13.63 -0.61 -1.56
N ALA A 199 12.51 -0.36 -0.88
CA ALA A 199 12.16 -1.12 0.31
C ALA A 199 12.11 -2.64 0.04
N SER A 200 11.67 -3.06 -1.15
CA SER A 200 11.63 -4.45 -1.55
C SER A 200 13.03 -5.06 -1.68
N LEU A 201 13.98 -4.36 -2.32
CA LEU A 201 15.37 -4.79 -2.39
C LEU A 201 15.98 -4.96 -0.98
N LEU A 202 15.71 -4.02 -0.07
CA LEU A 202 16.18 -4.12 1.31
C LEU A 202 15.59 -5.33 2.05
N ARG A 203 14.33 -5.69 1.80
CA ARG A 203 13.73 -6.91 2.36
C ARG A 203 14.37 -8.18 1.76
N THR A 204 14.70 -8.19 0.47
CA THR A 204 15.44 -9.29 -0.17
C THR A 204 16.83 -9.45 0.44
N LYS A 205 17.59 -8.36 0.56
CA LYS A 205 18.91 -8.35 1.23
C LYS A 205 18.82 -8.92 2.65
N LEU A 206 17.86 -8.45 3.44
CA LEU A 206 17.62 -8.99 4.78
C LEU A 206 17.26 -10.49 4.79
N LYS A 207 16.53 -10.98 3.77
CA LYS A 207 16.19 -12.40 3.63
C LYS A 207 17.44 -13.26 3.34
N ASN A 208 18.38 -12.70 2.59
CA ASN A 208 19.67 -13.31 2.26
C ASN A 208 20.76 -13.08 3.33
N ASN A 209 20.42 -12.49 4.48
CA ASN A 209 21.36 -12.08 5.54
C ASN A 209 22.45 -11.09 5.06
N GLU A 210 22.16 -10.29 4.04
CA GLU A 210 23.04 -9.23 3.55
C GLU A 210 22.86 -7.93 4.34
N ASP A 211 23.94 -7.16 4.45
CA ASP A 211 23.91 -5.85 5.10
C ASP A 211 23.10 -4.82 4.32
N ILE A 212 22.38 -3.97 5.05
CA ILE A 212 21.57 -2.86 4.52
C ILE A 212 21.98 -1.49 5.06
N SER A 213 23.06 -1.42 5.86
CA SER A 213 23.46 -0.20 6.59
C SER A 213 23.71 1.00 5.68
N ASN A 214 24.19 0.78 4.45
CA ASN A 214 24.36 1.81 3.42
C ASN A 214 23.05 2.51 3.02
N TYR A 215 21.91 1.83 3.18
CA TYR A 215 20.61 2.28 2.70
C TYR A 215 19.61 2.56 3.82
N SER A 216 19.85 2.03 5.01
CA SER A 216 18.94 2.08 6.14
C SER A 216 19.67 2.29 7.45
N PRO A 217 19.24 3.24 8.29
CA PRO A 217 19.76 3.40 9.65
C PRO A 217 19.15 2.38 10.63
N MET A 218 18.25 1.50 10.19
CA MET A 218 17.60 0.53 11.06
C MET A 218 18.49 -0.67 11.29
N LYS A 219 18.70 -1.03 12.56
CA LYS A 219 19.27 -2.32 12.95
C LYS A 219 18.14 -3.34 13.09
N ILE A 220 18.11 -4.36 12.23
CA ILE A 220 17.07 -5.39 12.19
C ILE A 220 17.73 -6.75 12.42
N SER A 221 17.66 -7.26 13.65
CA SER A 221 18.28 -8.55 14.01
C SER A 221 17.41 -9.77 13.68
N ARG A 222 16.09 -9.63 13.71
CA ARG A 222 15.13 -10.72 13.47
C ARG A 222 14.04 -10.27 12.50
N PRO A 223 14.35 -10.19 11.19
CA PRO A 223 13.36 -9.79 10.20
C PRO A 223 12.20 -10.80 10.15
N ARG A 224 10.97 -10.28 10.05
CA ARG A 224 9.74 -11.09 9.96
C ARG A 224 9.28 -11.19 8.51
N PHE A 225 8.91 -12.40 8.14
CA PHE A 225 8.57 -12.78 6.77
C PHE A 225 7.32 -13.66 6.81
N ILE A 226 6.32 -13.34 5.99
CA ILE A 226 4.99 -13.97 6.08
C ILE A 226 5.00 -15.41 5.58
N GLU A 227 5.91 -15.73 4.65
CA GLU A 227 6.13 -17.07 4.12
C GLU A 227 6.48 -18.09 5.21
N LYS A 228 7.06 -17.65 6.34
CA LYS A 228 7.35 -18.52 7.49
C LYS A 228 6.08 -19.06 8.15
N ASP A 229 4.94 -18.37 7.99
CA ASP A 229 3.64 -18.80 8.50
C ASP A 229 2.82 -19.57 7.44
N TYR A 230 3.40 -19.97 6.30
CA TYR A 230 2.66 -20.58 5.20
C TYR A 230 1.96 -21.90 5.59
N LYS A 231 2.65 -22.83 6.26
CA LYS A 231 2.04 -24.08 6.76
C LYS A 231 0.86 -23.82 7.70
N LYS A 232 0.99 -22.80 8.56
CA LYS A 232 -0.08 -22.34 9.45
C LYS A 232 -1.26 -21.77 8.65
N PHE A 233 -0.99 -20.97 7.63
CA PHE A 233 -2.01 -20.46 6.71
C PHE A 233 -2.77 -21.62 6.05
N ILE A 234 -2.10 -22.60 5.46
CA ILE A 234 -2.72 -23.75 4.80
C ILE A 234 -3.56 -24.56 5.79
N SER A 235 -3.05 -24.82 7.00
CA SER A 235 -3.84 -25.49 8.03
C SER A 235 -5.08 -24.71 8.44
N ILE A 236 -5.05 -23.38 8.45
CA ILE A 236 -6.23 -22.56 8.78
C ILE A 236 -7.21 -22.57 7.60
N LEU A 237 -6.72 -22.41 6.37
CA LEU A 237 -7.52 -22.40 5.15
C LEU A 237 -8.33 -23.69 5.01
N THR A 238 -7.67 -24.84 5.14
CA THR A 238 -8.28 -26.17 4.93
C THR A 238 -9.24 -26.60 6.05
N LYS A 239 -8.97 -26.17 7.31
CA LYS A 239 -9.83 -26.51 8.46
C LYS A 239 -10.97 -25.53 8.71
N THR A 240 -10.98 -24.37 8.05
CA THR A 240 -12.03 -23.37 8.24
C THR A 240 -13.20 -23.64 7.29
N PRO A 241 -14.45 -23.75 7.80
CA PRO A 241 -15.62 -23.90 6.95
C PRO A 241 -15.73 -22.80 5.89
N ILE A 242 -16.09 -23.18 4.66
CA ILE A 242 -16.14 -22.25 3.51
C ILE A 242 -17.06 -21.06 3.75
N ASN A 243 -18.17 -21.25 4.46
CA ASN A 243 -19.11 -20.18 4.82
C ASN A 243 -18.49 -19.12 5.75
N LYS A 244 -17.50 -19.49 6.59
CA LYS A 244 -16.75 -18.54 7.40
C LYS A 244 -15.72 -17.79 6.55
N LEU A 245 -15.03 -18.47 5.64
CA LEU A 245 -14.10 -17.82 4.71
C LEU A 245 -14.82 -16.76 3.87
N ARG A 246 -16.04 -17.05 3.38
CA ARG A 246 -16.88 -16.09 2.64
C ARG A 246 -17.24 -14.81 3.42
N LYS A 247 -17.11 -14.78 4.75
CA LYS A 247 -17.33 -13.57 5.56
C LYS A 247 -16.13 -12.61 5.53
N ILE A 248 -14.96 -13.04 5.05
CA ILE A 248 -13.80 -12.17 4.88
C ILE A 248 -14.13 -11.14 3.79
N LYS A 249 -14.05 -9.85 4.12
CA LYS A 249 -14.43 -8.73 3.22
C LYS A 249 -13.75 -8.76 1.83
N LEU A 250 -12.55 -9.34 1.75
CA LEU A 250 -11.76 -9.44 0.51
C LEU A 250 -12.10 -10.66 -0.35
N ILE A 251 -12.80 -11.65 0.21
CA ILE A 251 -13.23 -12.86 -0.48
C ILE A 251 -14.54 -12.56 -1.21
N SER A 252 -14.49 -12.66 -2.54
CA SER A 252 -15.64 -12.50 -3.42
C SER A 252 -15.44 -13.37 -4.66
N GLU A 253 -16.52 -13.60 -5.40
CA GLU A 253 -16.46 -14.19 -6.74
C GLU A 253 -15.79 -15.58 -6.81
N GLY A 254 -15.89 -16.37 -5.73
CA GLY A 254 -15.39 -17.75 -5.70
C GLY A 254 -13.89 -17.88 -5.51
N ILE A 255 -13.17 -16.81 -5.15
CA ILE A 255 -11.73 -16.86 -4.87
C ILE A 255 -11.38 -17.88 -3.77
N GLU A 256 -12.27 -18.13 -2.82
CA GLU A 256 -12.09 -19.15 -1.79
C GLU A 256 -11.93 -20.56 -2.37
N ASN A 257 -12.63 -20.87 -3.47
CA ASN A 257 -12.49 -22.15 -4.17
C ASN A 257 -11.13 -22.25 -4.86
N LEU A 258 -10.64 -21.16 -5.43
CA LEU A 258 -9.31 -21.10 -6.04
C LEU A 258 -8.21 -21.33 -4.99
N LEU A 259 -8.32 -20.69 -3.82
CA LEU A 259 -7.38 -20.89 -2.71
C LEU A 259 -7.38 -22.36 -2.25
N LEU A 260 -8.56 -22.97 -2.09
CA LEU A 260 -8.67 -24.38 -1.68
C LEU A 260 -8.12 -25.33 -2.76
N LYS A 261 -8.40 -25.08 -4.03
CA LYS A 261 -7.87 -25.85 -5.17
C LYS A 261 -6.34 -25.96 -5.12
N HIS A 262 -5.66 -24.87 -4.79
CA HIS A 262 -4.20 -24.79 -4.77
C HIS A 262 -3.60 -25.05 -3.37
N SER A 263 -4.39 -25.47 -2.38
CA SER A 263 -3.93 -25.69 -1.00
C SER A 263 -2.93 -26.83 -0.81
N HIS A 264 -2.70 -27.64 -1.84
CA HIS A 264 -1.74 -28.73 -1.87
C HIS A 264 -0.30 -28.29 -2.22
N LEU A 265 -0.10 -27.04 -2.64
CA LEU A 265 1.23 -26.52 -2.97
C LEU A 265 2.07 -26.36 -1.69
N GLU A 266 3.39 -26.56 -1.79
CA GLU A 266 4.27 -26.66 -0.63
C GLU A 266 4.88 -25.31 -0.21
N THR A 267 4.96 -24.35 -1.12
CA THR A 267 5.58 -23.05 -0.85
C THR A 267 4.62 -21.88 -1.00
N TYR A 268 4.91 -20.81 -0.24
CA TYR A 268 4.15 -19.57 -0.28
C TYR A 268 4.13 -18.93 -1.67
N ASP A 269 5.28 -18.89 -2.33
CA ASP A 269 5.43 -18.22 -3.62
C ASP A 269 4.70 -19.00 -4.73
N GLU A 270 4.86 -20.33 -4.81
CA GLU A 270 4.11 -21.18 -5.75
C GLU A 270 2.60 -21.05 -5.55
N PHE A 271 2.15 -21.04 -4.29
CA PHE A 271 0.73 -20.87 -3.97
C PHE A 271 0.18 -19.53 -4.41
N VAL A 272 0.90 -18.44 -4.13
CA VAL A 272 0.48 -17.10 -4.53
C VAL A 272 0.40 -17.02 -6.05
N ASP A 273 1.42 -17.50 -6.76
CA ASP A 273 1.49 -17.44 -8.21
C ASP A 273 0.39 -18.28 -8.88
N ALA A 274 0.11 -19.48 -8.38
CA ALA A 274 -0.98 -20.32 -8.86
C ALA A 274 -2.37 -19.69 -8.65
N CYS A 275 -2.52 -18.82 -7.64
CA CYS A 275 -3.78 -18.11 -7.36
C CYS A 275 -3.92 -16.79 -8.14
N VAL A 276 -2.87 -16.31 -8.83
CA VAL A 276 -2.95 -15.12 -9.68
C VAL A 276 -3.73 -15.45 -10.95
N SER A 277 -4.59 -14.51 -11.36
CA SER A 277 -5.35 -14.64 -12.61
C SER A 277 -5.60 -13.26 -13.23
N LYS A 278 -6.24 -13.23 -14.41
CA LYS A 278 -6.71 -11.96 -15.00
C LYS A 278 -7.57 -11.13 -14.05
N ARG A 279 -8.32 -11.79 -13.15
CA ARG A 279 -9.22 -11.14 -12.17
C ARG A 279 -8.55 -10.84 -10.82
N TYR A 280 -7.56 -11.65 -10.41
CA TYR A 280 -6.96 -11.57 -9.09
C TYR A 280 -5.48 -11.23 -9.15
N THR A 281 -5.12 -10.06 -8.60
CA THR A 281 -3.71 -9.66 -8.47
C THR A 281 -3.03 -10.39 -7.32
N SER A 282 -1.71 -10.60 -7.41
CA SER A 282 -0.90 -11.16 -6.33
C SER A 282 -1.12 -10.41 -5.00
N SER A 283 -1.17 -9.08 -5.03
CA SER A 283 -1.44 -8.27 -3.81
C SER A 283 -2.81 -8.56 -3.19
N ARG A 284 -3.83 -8.90 -3.98
CA ARG A 284 -5.14 -9.31 -3.44
C ARG A 284 -5.05 -10.67 -2.75
N ILE A 285 -4.36 -11.63 -3.38
CA ILE A 285 -4.12 -12.96 -2.79
C ILE A 285 -3.38 -12.82 -1.45
N LYS A 286 -2.25 -12.09 -1.45
CA LYS A 286 -1.44 -11.85 -0.24
C LYS A 286 -2.23 -11.21 0.90
N ARG A 287 -3.09 -10.22 0.61
CA ARG A 287 -4.00 -9.66 1.62
C ARG A 287 -4.97 -10.70 2.17
N ILE A 288 -5.58 -11.53 1.32
CA ILE A 288 -6.49 -12.58 1.79
C ILE A 288 -5.75 -13.58 2.69
N ILE A 289 -4.52 -13.98 2.35
CA ILE A 289 -3.66 -14.81 3.21
C ILE A 289 -3.49 -14.16 4.59
N ALA A 290 -3.18 -12.86 4.65
CA ALA A 290 -3.04 -12.13 5.91
C ALA A 290 -4.35 -12.11 6.74
N TRP A 291 -5.50 -11.90 6.08
CA TRP A 291 -6.82 -11.98 6.75
C TRP A 291 -7.11 -13.38 7.28
N ILE A 292 -6.74 -14.42 6.51
CA ILE A 292 -6.86 -15.83 6.90
C ILE A 292 -6.01 -16.13 8.13
N LEU A 293 -4.72 -15.78 8.10
CA LEU A 293 -3.80 -15.95 9.23
C LEU A 293 -4.28 -15.25 10.51
N CYS A 294 -4.91 -14.09 10.37
CA CYS A 294 -5.40 -13.29 11.49
C CYS A 294 -6.81 -13.66 11.96
N LYS A 295 -7.45 -14.67 11.36
CA LYS A 295 -8.81 -15.10 11.74
C LYS A 295 -9.88 -14.00 11.63
N LYS A 296 -9.73 -13.08 10.66
CA LYS A 296 -10.58 -11.89 10.46
C LYS A 296 -11.87 -12.17 9.68
N TRP A 297 -12.59 -13.18 10.14
CA TRP A 297 -13.99 -13.50 9.78
C TRP A 297 -14.84 -13.76 11.02
N LYS A 298 -14.23 -13.58 12.19
CA LYS A 298 -14.89 -13.56 13.50
C LYS A 298 -15.46 -12.18 13.74
#